data_AF-A0A5C8DHG8-F1
#
_entry.id   AF-A0A5C8DHG8-F1
#
_cell.length_a   1.000
_cell.length_b   1.000
_cell.length_c   1.000
_cell.angle_alpha   90.00
_cell.angle_beta   90.00
_cell.angle_gamma   90.00
#
_symmetry.space_group_name_H-M   'P 1'
#
loop_
_entity.id
_entity.type
_entity.pdbx_description
1 polymer ?
#
loop_
_entity_poly.entity_id
_entity_poly.type
_entity_poly.pdbx_seq_one_letter_code
_entity_poly.pdbx_strand_id
1 'polypeptide(L)'
;MTIAEYRNCIETNGFIEEPIAIWGGMVKLEDFVNYGEADIDLKIHLTEMVLKRNFSPVTGDMILEEQFWLLEQFLKSYKEDYVRPWLTETTRDAMTMIGSGAIFTKYIIGTTFMFGVIEFHAKYLLGWRPMEHDVFDNKYHDAYRNMAIGPAITKLKKTPFPVAESLGKIDKYAAAYIKEANIRRAVSGQKKIVVGGWIIPKVAERLAFYRNAMLHGENHSNYSVGVYLCILYMLFHLFDEKGRASKVEPGETQ
;
A
#
# COMPACT_ATOMS: atom_id res chain seq x y z
N MET A 1 0.87 2.62 -22.06
CA MET A 1 1.40 3.82 -21.40
C MET A 1 2.61 3.44 -20.54
N THR A 2 3.77 4.02 -20.84
CA THR A 2 5.03 3.88 -20.09
C THR A 2 5.23 5.04 -19.11
N ILE A 3 6.22 4.94 -18.21
CA ILE A 3 6.60 6.06 -17.33
C ILE A 3 6.97 7.33 -18.12
N ALA A 4 7.63 7.19 -19.27
CA ALA A 4 8.04 8.34 -20.08
C ALA A 4 6.82 9.06 -20.68
N GLU A 5 5.87 8.29 -21.21
CA GLU A 5 4.60 8.83 -21.74
C GLU A 5 3.79 9.50 -20.63
N TYR A 6 3.70 8.86 -19.47
CA TYR A 6 3.04 9.41 -18.29
C TYR A 6 3.67 10.73 -17.84
N ARG A 7 4.99 10.86 -17.83
CA ARG A 7 5.69 12.12 -17.49
C ARG A 7 5.30 13.26 -18.42
N ASN A 8 5.23 13.00 -19.72
CA ASN A 8 4.78 14.00 -20.69
C ASN A 8 3.30 14.39 -20.44
N CYS A 9 2.45 13.41 -20.09
CA CYS A 9 1.05 13.66 -19.76
C CYS A 9 0.88 14.53 -18.52
N ILE A 10 1.62 14.27 -17.43
CA ILE A 10 1.49 15.07 -16.20
C ILE A 10 1.97 16.50 -16.41
N GLU A 11 3.03 16.71 -17.20
CA GLU A 11 3.51 18.06 -17.54
C GLU A 11 2.46 18.82 -18.37
N THR A 12 1.87 18.17 -19.37
CA THR A 12 0.85 18.77 -20.25
C THR A 12 -0.42 19.14 -19.49
N ASN A 13 -0.84 18.28 -18.55
CA ASN A 13 -2.06 18.48 -17.77
C ASN A 13 -1.82 19.27 -16.47
N GLY A 14 -0.59 19.65 -16.15
CA GLY A 14 -0.26 20.34 -14.89
C GLY A 14 -0.56 19.50 -13.64
N PHE A 15 -0.49 18.17 -13.75
CA PHE A 15 -0.73 17.25 -12.64
C PHE A 15 0.47 17.21 -11.69
N ILE A 16 0.22 17.40 -10.40
CA ILE A 16 1.27 17.41 -9.37
C ILE A 16 1.21 16.10 -8.60
N GLU A 17 2.17 15.20 -8.82
CA GLU A 17 2.20 13.85 -8.21
C GLU A 17 2.19 13.85 -6.68
N GLU A 18 2.76 14.87 -6.04
CA GLU A 18 2.99 14.90 -4.60
C GLU A 18 2.63 16.30 -4.08
N PRO A 19 1.34 16.70 -4.11
CA PRO A 19 0.94 18.06 -3.79
C PRO A 19 1.01 18.33 -2.29
N ILE A 20 1.36 19.57 -1.90
CA ILE A 20 1.43 20.02 -0.49
C ILE A 20 0.04 20.12 0.16
N ALA A 21 -1.02 20.20 -0.63
CA ALA A 21 -2.39 20.10 -0.19
C ALA A 21 -3.26 19.65 -1.36
N ILE A 22 -4.31 18.89 -1.06
CA ILE A 22 -5.29 18.44 -2.05
C ILE A 22 -6.47 19.40 -2.00
N TRP A 23 -6.83 19.96 -3.14
CA TRP A 23 -7.90 20.95 -3.28
C TRP A 23 -8.98 20.44 -4.26
N GLY A 24 -10.22 20.89 -4.08
CA GLY A 24 -11.27 20.66 -5.05
C GLY A 24 -10.89 21.25 -6.41
N GLY A 25 -11.06 20.48 -7.49
CA GLY A 25 -10.74 20.90 -8.86
C GLY A 25 -9.32 20.61 -9.34
N MET A 26 -8.50 19.90 -8.55
CA MET A 26 -7.24 19.35 -9.06
C MET A 26 -7.51 18.33 -10.16
N VAL A 27 -6.62 18.30 -11.16
CA VAL A 27 -6.64 17.29 -12.22
C VAL A 27 -6.52 15.90 -11.60
N LYS A 28 -7.38 14.98 -12.04
CA LYS A 28 -7.38 13.62 -11.53
C LYS A 28 -6.63 12.70 -12.48
N LEU A 29 -6.01 11.65 -11.92
CA LEU A 29 -5.38 10.60 -12.72
C LEU A 29 -6.34 9.96 -13.73
N GLU A 30 -7.61 9.78 -13.33
CA GLU A 30 -8.64 9.16 -14.17
C GLU A 30 -8.89 9.90 -15.49
N ASP A 31 -8.59 11.20 -15.53
CA ASP A 31 -8.85 12.05 -16.69
C ASP A 31 -7.87 11.79 -17.84
N PHE A 32 -6.65 11.30 -17.54
CA PHE A 32 -5.58 11.22 -18.54
C PHE A 32 -4.75 9.93 -18.48
N VAL A 33 -4.91 9.08 -17.48
CA VAL A 33 -4.20 7.79 -17.37
C VAL A 33 -5.12 6.63 -17.73
N ASN A 34 -4.77 5.91 -18.80
CA ASN A 34 -5.38 4.61 -19.09
C ASN A 34 -4.62 3.49 -18.35
N TYR A 35 -5.12 3.11 -17.17
CA TYR A 35 -4.48 2.08 -16.33
C TYR A 35 -4.42 0.70 -17.01
N GLY A 36 -5.42 0.36 -17.82
CA GLY A 36 -5.46 -0.93 -18.53
C GLY A 36 -4.33 -1.10 -19.53
N GLU A 37 -3.91 0.00 -20.15
CA GLU A 37 -2.81 0.05 -21.12
C GLU A 37 -1.45 0.40 -20.47
N ALA A 38 -1.44 0.70 -19.17
CA ALA A 38 -0.21 1.02 -18.44
C ALA A 38 0.70 -0.22 -18.33
N ASP A 39 2.00 -0.02 -18.55
CA ASP A 39 2.99 -1.07 -18.27
C ASP A 39 3.13 -1.30 -16.75
N ILE A 40 3.79 -2.40 -16.40
CA ILE A 40 3.94 -2.80 -15.00
C ILE A 40 4.69 -1.75 -14.16
N ASP A 41 5.64 -1.05 -14.77
CA ASP A 41 6.46 -0.05 -14.11
C ASP A 41 5.67 1.21 -13.78
N LEU A 42 4.81 1.65 -14.69
CA LEU A 42 3.87 2.73 -14.45
C LEU A 42 2.84 2.33 -13.40
N LYS A 43 2.31 1.09 -13.43
CA LYS A 43 1.37 0.63 -12.40
C LYS A 43 2.00 0.63 -11.00
N ILE A 44 3.27 0.20 -10.88
CA ILE A 44 4.04 0.27 -9.63
C ILE A 44 4.20 1.73 -9.20
N HIS A 45 4.62 2.62 -10.10
CA HIS A 45 4.82 4.05 -9.83
C HIS A 45 3.53 4.72 -9.34
N LEU A 46 2.41 4.51 -10.02
CA LEU A 46 1.09 5.03 -9.62
C LEU A 46 0.69 4.52 -8.23
N THR A 47 0.93 3.25 -7.96
CA THR A 47 0.65 2.64 -6.65
C THR A 47 1.50 3.26 -5.55
N GLU A 48 2.80 3.47 -5.79
CA GLU A 48 3.70 4.16 -4.87
C GLU A 48 3.25 5.60 -4.59
N MET A 49 2.91 6.35 -5.64
CA MET A 49 2.47 7.73 -5.51
C MET A 49 1.15 7.83 -4.73
N VAL A 50 0.15 6.99 -5.01
CA VAL A 50 -1.10 6.98 -4.22
C VAL A 50 -0.85 6.58 -2.77
N LEU A 51 0.04 5.61 -2.51
CA LEU A 51 0.45 5.27 -1.15
C LEU A 51 1.13 6.46 -0.45
N LYS A 52 2.03 7.18 -1.12
CA LYS A 52 2.68 8.38 -0.57
C LYS A 52 1.69 9.50 -0.25
N ARG A 53 0.72 9.75 -1.13
CA ARG A 53 -0.32 10.78 -0.89
C ARG A 53 -1.19 10.48 0.33
N ASN A 54 -1.38 9.20 0.66
CA ASN A 54 -2.01 8.78 1.92
C ASN A 54 -1.23 9.20 3.19
N PHE A 55 0.03 9.63 3.07
CA PHE A 55 0.84 10.11 4.19
C PHE A 55 0.72 11.61 4.47
N SER A 56 -0.13 12.36 3.75
CA SER A 56 -0.28 13.81 3.97
C SER A 56 -0.87 14.10 5.37
N PRO A 57 -0.16 14.82 6.25
CA PRO A 57 -0.61 15.21 7.59
C PRO A 57 -1.55 16.42 7.61
N VAL A 58 -1.82 17.06 6.46
CA VAL A 58 -2.59 18.32 6.39
C VAL A 58 -4.01 18.11 5.89
N THR A 59 -4.28 17.01 5.18
CA THR A 59 -5.59 16.72 4.62
C THR A 59 -6.36 15.83 5.58
N GLY A 60 -7.07 16.46 6.52
CA GLY A 60 -8.15 15.81 7.24
C GLY A 60 -9.15 15.20 6.24
N ASP A 61 -9.58 13.98 6.51
CA ASP A 61 -10.76 13.28 5.99
C ASP A 61 -10.96 13.16 4.46
N MET A 62 -10.02 13.60 3.61
CA MET A 62 -10.19 13.44 2.16
C MET A 62 -9.65 12.08 1.72
N ILE A 63 -10.54 11.08 1.61
CA ILE A 63 -10.22 9.88 0.82
C ILE A 63 -9.99 10.37 -0.61
N LEU A 64 -8.78 10.19 -1.12
CA LEU A 64 -8.48 10.49 -2.50
C LEU A 64 -9.34 9.58 -3.38
N GLU A 65 -10.24 10.14 -4.17
CA GLU A 65 -11.04 9.40 -5.16
C GLU A 65 -10.16 8.52 -6.05
N GLU A 66 -8.93 8.96 -6.30
CA GLU A 66 -7.89 8.21 -7.02
C GLU A 66 -7.56 6.85 -6.41
N GLN A 67 -7.73 6.67 -5.10
CA GLN A 67 -7.53 5.37 -4.43
C GLN A 67 -8.59 4.36 -4.85
N PHE A 68 -9.85 4.80 -4.93
CA PHE A 68 -10.96 3.97 -5.38
C PHE A 68 -10.86 3.69 -6.87
N TRP A 69 -10.54 4.71 -7.67
CA TRP A 69 -10.27 4.54 -9.09
C TRP A 69 -9.14 3.52 -9.33
N LEU A 70 -8.00 3.69 -8.67
CA LEU A 70 -6.85 2.80 -8.84
C LEU A 70 -7.19 1.35 -8.43
N LEU A 71 -7.92 1.19 -7.32
CA LEU A 71 -8.41 -0.12 -6.86
C LEU A 71 -9.38 -0.75 -7.87
N GLU A 72 -10.33 0.02 -8.40
CA GLU A 72 -11.28 -0.46 -9.41
C GLU A 72 -10.56 -0.93 -10.68
N GLN A 73 -9.61 -0.14 -11.17
CA GLN A 73 -8.84 -0.48 -12.38
C GLN A 73 -7.93 -1.70 -12.15
N PHE A 74 -7.35 -1.83 -10.97
CA PHE A 74 -6.63 -3.04 -10.60
C PHE A 74 -7.55 -4.27 -10.59
N LEU A 75 -8.72 -4.19 -9.96
CA LEU A 75 -9.66 -5.31 -9.89
C LEU A 75 -10.13 -5.80 -11.27
N LYS A 76 -10.24 -4.90 -12.26
CA LYS A 76 -10.55 -5.25 -13.66
C LYS A 76 -9.46 -6.09 -14.34
N SER A 77 -8.20 -5.92 -13.93
CA SER A 77 -7.04 -6.61 -14.54
C SER A 77 -6.45 -7.72 -13.67
N TYR A 78 -6.78 -7.76 -12.39
CA TYR A 78 -6.35 -8.78 -11.44
C TYR A 78 -6.89 -10.16 -11.86
N LYS A 79 -5.99 -11.11 -12.15
CA LYS A 79 -6.34 -12.47 -12.61
C LYS A 79 -6.14 -13.53 -11.55
N GLU A 80 -4.96 -13.56 -10.92
CA GLU A 80 -4.59 -14.56 -9.91
C GLU A 80 -3.64 -13.97 -8.88
N ASP A 81 -3.64 -14.49 -7.65
CA ASP A 81 -2.55 -14.22 -6.70
C ASP A 81 -1.34 -15.10 -7.02
N TYR A 82 -0.24 -14.48 -7.40
CA TYR A 82 0.99 -15.17 -7.80
C TYR A 82 1.69 -15.95 -6.68
N VAL A 83 1.35 -15.74 -5.41
CA VAL A 83 1.94 -16.47 -4.29
C VAL A 83 0.98 -17.54 -3.76
N ARG A 84 -0.32 -17.25 -3.76
CA ARG A 84 -1.38 -18.17 -3.35
C ARG A 84 -2.56 -18.15 -4.32
N PRO A 85 -2.47 -18.84 -5.47
CA PRO A 85 -3.52 -18.81 -6.50
C PRO A 85 -4.91 -19.20 -5.99
N TRP A 86 -5.00 -20.08 -4.98
CA TRP A 86 -6.27 -20.50 -4.38
C TRP A 86 -6.94 -19.42 -3.50
N LEU A 87 -6.24 -18.34 -3.14
CA LEU A 87 -6.83 -17.19 -2.43
C LEU A 87 -7.35 -16.11 -3.38
N THR A 88 -7.10 -16.22 -4.69
CA THR A 88 -7.43 -15.20 -5.69
C THR A 88 -8.85 -14.64 -5.54
N GLU A 89 -9.86 -15.51 -5.56
CA GLU A 89 -11.26 -15.07 -5.51
C GLU A 89 -11.59 -14.44 -4.15
N THR A 90 -11.10 -15.00 -3.05
CA THR A 90 -11.32 -14.43 -1.72
C THR A 90 -10.64 -13.06 -1.55
N THR A 91 -9.44 -12.88 -2.13
CA THR A 91 -8.76 -11.59 -2.17
C THR A 91 -9.55 -10.57 -2.99
N ARG A 92 -10.05 -10.97 -4.16
CA ARG A 92 -10.92 -10.12 -5.00
C ARG A 92 -12.19 -9.71 -4.26
N ASP A 93 -12.84 -10.64 -3.60
CA ASP A 93 -14.05 -10.39 -2.80
C ASP A 93 -13.77 -9.42 -1.66
N ALA A 94 -12.70 -9.64 -0.91
CA ALA A 94 -12.31 -8.76 0.20
C ALA A 94 -12.00 -7.33 -0.28
N MET A 95 -11.26 -7.19 -1.38
CA MET A 95 -10.98 -5.90 -2.01
C MET A 95 -12.25 -5.22 -2.52
N THR A 96 -13.20 -5.99 -3.07
CA THR A 96 -14.50 -5.47 -3.53
C THR A 96 -15.38 -5.03 -2.36
N MET A 97 -15.40 -5.78 -1.26
CA MET A 97 -16.10 -5.41 -0.03
C MET A 97 -15.59 -4.09 0.52
N ILE A 98 -14.26 -3.88 0.50
CA ILE A 98 -13.62 -2.64 0.91
C ILE A 98 -13.97 -1.50 -0.05
N GLY A 99 -13.79 -1.71 -1.36
CA GLY A 99 -13.97 -0.69 -2.40
C GLY A 99 -15.43 -0.23 -2.57
N SER A 100 -16.40 -1.10 -2.31
CA SER A 100 -17.82 -0.79 -2.48
C SER A 100 -18.41 0.15 -1.41
N GLY A 101 -17.74 0.31 -0.25
CA GLY A 101 -18.27 1.07 0.89
C GLY A 101 -19.61 0.56 1.45
N ALA A 102 -20.12 -0.57 0.94
CA ALA A 102 -21.47 -1.05 1.21
C ALA A 102 -21.46 -1.92 2.46
N ILE A 103 -22.08 -1.42 3.53
CA ILE A 103 -22.28 -2.08 4.84
C ILE A 103 -20.97 -2.18 5.65
N PHE A 104 -20.94 -1.49 6.79
CA PHE A 104 -19.84 -1.49 7.78
C PHE A 104 -19.25 -2.88 8.04
N THR A 105 -20.10 -3.91 8.16
CA THR A 105 -19.68 -5.30 8.39
C THR A 105 -18.83 -5.87 7.25
N LYS A 106 -19.19 -5.63 5.98
CA LYS A 106 -18.41 -6.11 4.83
C LYS A 106 -17.05 -5.43 4.78
N TYR A 107 -17.02 -4.12 5.05
CA TYR A 107 -15.78 -3.37 5.12
C TYR A 107 -14.84 -3.92 6.21
N ILE A 108 -15.34 -4.23 7.41
CA ILE A 108 -14.55 -4.86 8.47
C ILE A 108 -14.02 -6.22 8.03
N ILE A 109 -14.88 -7.11 7.52
CA ILE A 109 -14.50 -8.46 7.11
C ILE A 109 -13.39 -8.40 6.06
N GLY A 110 -13.59 -7.61 5.00
CA GLY A 110 -12.60 -7.44 3.95
C GLY A 110 -11.28 -6.89 4.49
N THR A 111 -11.34 -5.87 5.35
CA THR A 111 -10.13 -5.26 5.95
C THR A 111 -9.37 -6.25 6.84
N THR A 112 -10.06 -7.02 7.69
CA THR A 112 -9.44 -8.07 8.51
C THR A 112 -8.78 -9.14 7.66
N PHE A 113 -9.42 -9.57 6.58
CA PHE A 113 -8.84 -10.53 5.64
C PHE A 113 -7.57 -9.97 4.98
N MET A 114 -7.62 -8.73 4.48
CA MET A 114 -6.48 -8.09 3.81
C MET A 114 -5.27 -7.88 4.73
N PHE A 115 -5.46 -7.69 6.04
CA PHE A 115 -4.36 -7.72 6.99
C PHE A 115 -3.61 -9.06 6.95
N GLY A 116 -4.35 -10.18 6.94
CA GLY A 116 -3.77 -11.52 6.84
C GLY A 116 -3.04 -11.74 5.52
N VAL A 117 -3.59 -11.27 4.41
CA VAL A 117 -2.97 -11.35 3.08
C VAL A 117 -1.63 -10.62 3.07
N ILE A 118 -1.59 -9.35 3.47
CA ILE A 118 -0.34 -8.56 3.44
C ILE A 118 0.69 -9.12 4.42
N GLU A 119 0.26 -9.54 5.61
CA GLU A 119 1.14 -10.19 6.57
C GLU A 119 1.77 -11.44 5.98
N PHE A 120 0.97 -12.28 5.32
CA PHE A 120 1.45 -13.46 4.63
C PHE A 120 2.48 -13.11 3.56
N HIS A 121 2.17 -12.17 2.66
CA HIS A 121 3.05 -11.75 1.56
C HIS A 121 4.39 -11.18 2.08
N ALA A 122 4.35 -10.34 3.11
CA ALA A 122 5.56 -9.82 3.74
C ALA A 122 6.43 -10.91 4.37
N LYS A 123 5.82 -11.86 5.07
CA LYS A 123 6.52 -13.03 5.64
C LYS A 123 7.06 -13.96 4.55
N TYR A 124 6.31 -14.14 3.47
CA TYR A 124 6.71 -14.97 2.34
C TYR A 124 7.99 -14.44 1.70
N LEU A 125 8.08 -13.14 1.45
CA LEU A 125 9.33 -12.53 0.96
C LEU A 125 10.48 -12.67 1.95
N LEU A 126 10.21 -12.65 3.25
CA LEU A 126 11.22 -12.93 4.29
C LEU A 126 11.66 -14.40 4.38
N GLY A 127 11.09 -15.29 3.57
CA GLY A 127 11.47 -16.71 3.51
C GLY A 127 10.50 -17.65 4.22
N TRP A 128 9.36 -17.17 4.74
CA TRP A 128 8.34 -18.07 5.27
C TRP A 128 7.69 -18.88 4.14
N ARG A 129 7.63 -20.19 4.28
CA ARG A 129 7.00 -21.11 3.32
C ARG A 129 5.93 -21.94 4.03
N PRO A 130 4.63 -21.74 3.77
CA PRO A 130 3.59 -22.46 4.48
C PRO A 130 3.51 -23.96 4.12
N MET A 131 4.02 -24.35 2.94
CA MET A 131 3.81 -25.68 2.38
C MET A 131 4.89 -26.71 2.73
N GLU A 132 6.01 -26.29 3.33
CA GLU A 132 7.10 -27.24 3.58
C GLU A 132 6.86 -28.04 4.87
N HIS A 133 6.59 -27.44 6.02
CA HIS A 133 6.27 -28.19 7.25
C HIS A 133 5.57 -27.28 8.28
N ASP A 134 4.25 -27.11 8.18
CA ASP A 134 3.44 -26.42 9.21
C ASP A 134 3.17 -27.33 10.42
N VAL A 135 4.21 -28.05 10.88
CA VAL A 135 4.16 -28.76 12.15
C VAL A 135 4.19 -27.69 13.24
N PHE A 136 3.35 -27.83 14.26
CA PHE A 136 3.23 -26.85 15.34
C PHE A 136 4.58 -26.54 16.05
N ASP A 137 5.57 -27.45 15.96
CA ASP A 137 6.88 -27.38 16.64
C ASP A 137 8.09 -27.14 15.71
N ASN A 138 7.91 -26.57 14.51
CA ASN A 138 9.04 -26.26 13.65
C ASN A 138 9.74 -24.96 14.09
N LYS A 139 10.90 -25.10 14.78
CA LYS A 139 11.77 -23.98 15.22
C LYS A 139 12.11 -22.96 14.12
N TYR A 140 12.11 -23.37 12.85
CA TYR A 140 12.39 -22.47 11.71
C TYR A 140 11.18 -21.59 11.35
N HIS A 141 9.97 -21.97 11.75
CA HIS A 141 8.71 -21.27 11.45
C HIS A 141 8.20 -20.44 12.64
N ASP A 142 8.57 -20.78 13.88
CA ASP A 142 8.14 -20.07 15.10
C ASP A 142 8.43 -18.56 15.04
N ALA A 143 9.60 -18.19 14.51
CA ALA A 143 10.00 -16.80 14.36
C ALA A 143 9.11 -16.01 13.38
N TYR A 144 8.46 -16.68 12.42
CA TYR A 144 7.55 -16.08 11.44
C TYR A 144 6.09 -16.15 11.89
N ARG A 145 5.69 -17.25 12.54
CA ARG A 145 4.33 -17.45 13.07
C ARG A 145 3.97 -16.34 14.07
N ASN A 146 4.90 -16.03 14.97
CA ASN A 146 4.73 -14.99 16.00
C ASN A 146 5.03 -13.55 15.51
N MET A 147 5.38 -13.38 14.23
CA MET A 147 5.71 -12.07 13.69
C MET A 147 4.44 -11.37 13.20
N ALA A 148 3.99 -10.32 13.86
CA ALA A 148 2.88 -9.52 13.34
C ALA A 148 3.29 -8.75 12.06
N ILE A 149 2.29 -8.27 11.31
CA ILE A 149 2.47 -7.48 10.07
C ILE A 149 3.46 -6.31 10.20
N GLY A 150 3.39 -5.51 11.26
CA GLY A 150 4.29 -4.35 11.45
C GLY A 150 5.78 -4.75 11.55
N PRO A 151 6.13 -5.70 12.44
CA PRO A 151 7.45 -6.32 12.47
C PRO A 151 7.87 -6.96 11.14
N ALA A 152 6.96 -7.64 10.43
CA ALA A 152 7.25 -8.25 9.13
C ALA A 152 7.65 -7.19 8.09
N ILE A 153 6.85 -6.12 7.94
CA ILE A 153 7.18 -4.99 7.04
C ILE A 153 8.49 -4.31 7.45
N THR A 154 8.73 -4.15 8.76
CA THR A 154 9.96 -3.54 9.27
C THR A 154 11.21 -4.37 8.94
N LYS A 155 11.12 -5.70 9.04
CA LYS A 155 12.19 -6.60 8.60
C LYS A 155 12.34 -6.60 7.08
N LEU A 156 11.24 -6.64 6.34
CA LEU A 156 11.23 -6.67 4.88
C LEU A 156 11.95 -5.45 4.30
N LYS A 157 11.73 -4.24 4.83
CA LYS A 157 12.42 -3.01 4.39
C LYS A 157 13.95 -3.04 4.50
N LYS A 158 14.53 -4.01 5.21
CA LYS A 158 15.99 -4.20 5.33
C LYS A 158 16.56 -5.20 4.32
N THR A 159 15.71 -5.76 3.46
CA THR A 159 16.09 -6.73 2.43
C THR A 159 16.32 -6.03 1.08
N PRO A 160 17.00 -6.67 0.12
CA PRO A 160 17.25 -6.09 -1.20
C PRO A 160 16.07 -6.26 -2.18
N PHE A 161 14.88 -6.67 -1.72
CA PHE A 161 13.74 -6.85 -2.63
C PHE A 161 13.26 -5.49 -3.19
N PRO A 162 12.84 -5.42 -4.46
CA PRO A 162 12.32 -4.18 -5.05
C PRO A 162 11.17 -3.55 -4.24
N VAL A 163 10.21 -4.37 -3.77
CA VAL A 163 9.12 -3.89 -2.91
C VAL A 163 9.64 -3.30 -1.59
N ALA A 164 10.74 -3.81 -1.04
CA ALA A 164 11.34 -3.26 0.18
C ALA A 164 11.89 -1.84 -0.06
N GLU A 165 12.48 -1.59 -1.23
CA GLU A 165 12.93 -0.27 -1.65
C GLU A 165 11.75 0.71 -1.75
N SER A 166 10.66 0.30 -2.41
CA SER A 166 9.43 1.10 -2.54
C SER A 166 8.81 1.45 -1.19
N LEU A 167 8.70 0.48 -0.29
CA LEU A 167 8.23 0.70 1.09
C LEU A 167 9.14 1.70 1.82
N GLY A 168 10.46 1.64 1.59
CA GLY A 168 11.42 2.61 2.10
C GLY A 168 11.25 4.02 1.51
N LYS A 169 10.97 4.14 0.20
CA LYS A 169 10.66 5.42 -0.47
C LYS A 169 9.40 6.05 0.10
N ILE A 170 8.35 5.25 0.30
CA ILE A 170 7.07 5.69 0.88
C ILE A 170 7.29 6.24 2.31
N ASP A 171 8.01 5.51 3.16
CA ASP A 171 8.35 5.98 4.52
C ASP A 171 9.18 7.28 4.52
N LYS A 172 10.14 7.40 3.59
CA LYS A 172 10.99 8.60 3.46
C LYS A 172 10.19 9.81 2.99
N TYR A 173 9.25 9.63 2.07
CA TYR A 173 8.38 10.70 1.58
C TYR A 173 7.61 11.35 2.73
N ALA A 174 6.97 10.55 3.59
CA ALA A 174 6.24 11.07 4.75
C ALA A 174 7.12 11.95 5.67
N ALA A 175 8.39 11.57 5.86
CA ALA A 175 9.33 12.33 6.68
C ALA A 175 9.83 13.61 5.98
N ALA A 176 10.12 13.54 4.68
CA ALA A 176 10.57 14.68 3.87
C ALA A 176 9.47 15.75 3.75
N TYR A 177 8.25 15.32 3.45
CA TYR A 177 7.08 16.17 3.31
C TYR A 177 6.83 17.01 4.57
N ILE A 178 6.91 16.41 5.76
CA ILE A 178 6.70 17.14 7.01
C ILE A 178 7.78 18.18 7.29
N LYS A 179 9.01 17.88 6.90
CA LYS A 179 10.11 18.83 6.97
C LYS A 179 9.87 20.00 6.00
N GLU A 180 9.42 19.73 4.79
CA GLU A 180 9.18 20.72 3.73
C GLU A 180 7.94 21.59 3.99
N ALA A 181 6.83 20.98 4.43
CA ALA A 181 5.62 21.68 4.86
C ALA A 181 5.79 22.46 6.18
N ASN A 182 7.00 22.44 6.78
CA ASN A 182 7.36 23.13 8.03
C ASN A 182 6.43 22.78 9.21
N ILE A 183 5.88 21.55 9.22
CA ILE A 183 4.96 21.06 10.25
C ILE A 183 5.80 20.65 11.47
N ARG A 184 5.79 21.46 12.53
CA ARG A 184 6.68 21.26 13.68
C ARG A 184 6.11 20.24 14.67
N ARG A 185 6.86 19.15 14.92
CA ARG A 185 6.56 18.07 15.89
C ARG A 185 6.57 18.56 17.36
N ALA A 186 5.46 18.33 18.09
CA ALA A 186 5.42 18.27 19.55
C ALA A 186 5.92 16.94 20.05
N VAL A 187 6.86 16.96 21.00
CA VAL A 187 6.88 15.97 22.08
C VAL A 187 7.15 16.73 23.39
N SER A 188 6.33 16.46 24.40
CA SER A 188 6.35 17.09 25.72
C SER A 188 7.73 16.98 26.39
N GLY A 189 8.26 18.11 26.87
CA GLY A 189 9.43 18.17 27.76
C GLY A 189 10.67 18.91 27.23
N GLN A 190 10.74 19.25 25.94
CA GLN A 190 11.85 20.03 25.37
C GLN A 190 11.33 21.19 24.52
N LYS A 191 11.95 22.38 24.68
CA LYS A 191 11.67 23.61 23.92
C LYS A 191 11.76 23.38 22.41
N LYS A 192 10.68 22.96 21.75
CA LYS A 192 10.44 23.14 20.31
C LYS A 192 8.95 23.38 20.06
N ILE A 193 8.68 24.41 19.27
CA ILE A 193 7.34 24.87 18.88
C ILE A 193 6.62 23.76 18.11
N VAL A 194 5.32 23.65 18.37
CA VAL A 194 4.41 22.59 17.91
C VAL A 194 3.28 23.27 17.18
N VAL A 195 2.91 22.77 16.01
CA VAL A 195 1.56 22.99 15.47
C VAL A 195 0.95 21.62 15.17
N GLY A 196 0.04 21.18 16.04
CA GLY A 196 -0.77 19.95 15.90
C GLY A 196 -0.05 18.63 16.25
N GLY A 197 -0.68 17.77 17.05
CA GLY A 197 -0.17 16.47 17.53
C GLY A 197 -0.08 15.37 16.47
N TRP A 198 0.54 15.65 15.33
CA TRP A 198 0.64 14.71 14.21
C TRP A 198 1.80 13.74 14.41
N ILE A 199 1.48 12.49 14.76
CA ILE A 199 2.40 11.35 14.62
C ILE A 199 2.64 11.16 13.12
N ILE A 200 3.89 10.90 12.71
CA ILE A 200 4.23 10.51 11.32
C ILE A 200 4.33 8.99 11.31
N PRO A 201 3.22 8.24 11.20
CA PRO A 201 3.31 6.80 11.25
C PRO A 201 3.95 6.30 9.96
N LYS A 202 5.05 5.54 10.10
CA LYS A 202 5.60 4.70 9.02
C LYS A 202 4.54 3.71 8.53
N VAL A 203 4.72 3.10 7.35
CA VAL A 203 3.87 2.00 6.84
C VAL A 203 3.57 0.98 7.94
N ALA A 204 4.59 0.51 8.67
CA ALA A 204 4.44 -0.47 9.74
C ALA A 204 3.69 0.04 10.98
N GLU A 205 3.85 1.33 11.32
CA GLU A 205 3.22 1.95 12.49
C GLU A 205 1.72 2.16 12.22
N ARG A 206 1.35 2.55 10.99
CA ARG A 206 -0.05 2.65 10.54
C ARG A 206 -0.78 1.33 10.74
N LEU A 207 -0.19 0.23 10.26
CA LEU A 207 -0.76 -1.12 10.40
C LEU A 207 -0.98 -1.56 11.86
N ALA A 208 -0.27 -0.95 12.83
CA ALA A 208 -0.45 -1.20 14.26
C ALA A 208 -1.57 -0.33 14.89
N PHE A 209 -1.68 0.95 14.51
CA PHE A 209 -2.72 1.86 15.02
C PHE A 209 -4.15 1.39 14.68
N TYR A 210 -4.32 0.69 13.54
CA TYR A 210 -5.63 0.32 13.03
C TYR A 210 -6.29 -0.90 13.69
N ARG A 211 -5.50 -1.83 14.28
CA ARG A 211 -6.10 -2.97 15.01
C ARG A 211 -6.87 -2.52 16.25
N ASN A 212 -6.50 -1.39 16.85
CA ASN A 212 -7.19 -0.86 18.03
C ASN A 212 -8.47 -0.10 17.68
N ALA A 213 -8.51 0.64 16.57
CA ALA A 213 -9.72 1.37 16.13
C ALA A 213 -10.92 0.43 15.87
N MET A 214 -10.66 -0.73 15.25
CA MET A 214 -11.68 -1.75 14.99
C MET A 214 -12.24 -2.41 16.25
N LEU A 215 -11.42 -2.53 17.30
CA LEU A 215 -11.81 -3.16 18.58
C LEU A 215 -12.57 -2.21 19.50
N HIS A 216 -12.39 -0.90 19.36
CA HIS A 216 -12.97 0.11 20.24
C HIS A 216 -14.16 0.85 19.65
N GLY A 217 -14.54 0.60 18.39
CA GLY A 217 -15.64 1.31 17.73
C GLY A 217 -15.38 2.81 17.58
N GLU A 218 -14.13 3.25 17.76
CA GLU A 218 -13.72 4.64 17.61
C GLU A 218 -13.47 4.93 16.14
N ASN A 219 -14.25 5.87 15.57
CA ASN A 219 -13.95 6.47 14.28
C ASN A 219 -12.71 7.34 14.42
N HIS A 220 -11.52 6.74 14.31
CA HIS A 220 -10.34 7.50 13.92
C HIS A 220 -10.49 7.83 12.43
N SER A 221 -11.15 8.95 12.15
CA SER A 221 -11.54 9.44 10.81
C SER A 221 -10.39 9.62 9.83
N ASN A 222 -9.15 9.57 10.31
CA ASN A 222 -8.00 9.93 9.52
C ASN A 222 -7.64 8.94 8.39
N TYR A 223 -8.18 7.69 8.37
CA TYR A 223 -7.71 6.66 7.44
C TYR A 223 -8.78 5.62 7.05
N SER A 224 -9.08 5.50 5.74
CA SER A 224 -9.78 4.34 5.18
C SER A 224 -8.83 3.14 5.13
N VAL A 225 -8.62 2.50 6.30
CA VAL A 225 -7.66 1.41 6.52
C VAL A 225 -7.75 0.32 5.45
N GLY A 226 -8.96 -0.07 5.06
CA GLY A 226 -9.19 -1.13 4.08
C GLY A 226 -8.60 -0.77 2.72
N VAL A 227 -8.89 0.43 2.20
CA VAL A 227 -8.43 0.84 0.86
C VAL A 227 -6.89 0.94 0.85
N TYR A 228 -6.30 1.47 1.91
CA TYR A 228 -4.84 1.48 2.06
C TYR A 228 -4.24 0.07 2.03
N LEU A 229 -4.84 -0.91 2.71
CA LEU A 229 -4.39 -2.31 2.64
C LEU A 229 -4.51 -2.88 1.22
N CYS A 230 -5.59 -2.57 0.50
CA CYS A 230 -5.75 -3.00 -0.88
C CYS A 230 -4.64 -2.46 -1.78
N ILE A 231 -4.34 -1.16 -1.69
CA ILE A 231 -3.29 -0.52 -2.51
C ILE A 231 -1.90 -1.03 -2.09
N LEU A 232 -1.68 -1.28 -0.79
CA LEU A 232 -0.46 -1.91 -0.33
C LEU A 232 -0.33 -3.33 -0.90
N TYR A 233 -1.39 -4.13 -0.92
CA TYR A 233 -1.39 -5.44 -1.57
C TYR A 233 -1.09 -5.34 -3.07
N MET A 234 -1.69 -4.38 -3.79
CA MET A 234 -1.38 -4.13 -5.20
C MET A 234 0.13 -3.94 -5.42
N LEU A 235 0.81 -3.19 -4.55
CA LEU A 235 2.26 -2.99 -4.65
C LEU A 235 3.02 -4.33 -4.59
N PHE A 236 2.69 -5.20 -3.62
CA PHE A 236 3.29 -6.54 -3.54
C PHE A 236 3.01 -7.36 -4.80
N HIS A 237 1.75 -7.40 -5.21
CA HIS A 237 1.29 -8.15 -6.37
C HIS A 237 1.99 -7.74 -7.67
N LEU A 238 2.11 -6.44 -7.94
CA LEU A 238 2.76 -5.91 -9.14
C LEU A 238 4.26 -6.22 -9.18
N PHE A 239 4.94 -6.24 -8.01
CA PHE A 239 6.33 -6.67 -7.95
C PHE A 239 6.51 -8.17 -8.19
N ASP A 240 5.58 -9.00 -7.71
CA ASP A 240 5.58 -10.43 -8.01
C ASP A 240 5.31 -10.69 -9.50
N GLU A 241 4.38 -9.96 -10.10
CA GLU A 241 4.11 -9.98 -11.55
C GLU A 241 5.36 -9.63 -12.35
N LYS A 242 6.00 -8.50 -12.02
CA LYS A 242 7.24 -8.04 -12.65
C LYS A 242 8.36 -9.06 -12.52
N GLY A 243 8.53 -9.64 -11.32
CA GLY A 243 9.56 -10.65 -11.06
C GLY A 243 9.33 -11.99 -11.75
N ARG A 244 8.11 -12.27 -12.21
CA ARG A 244 7.78 -13.43 -13.04
C ARG A 244 7.99 -13.13 -14.51
N ALA A 245 7.54 -11.97 -14.99
CA ALA A 245 7.78 -11.53 -16.37
C ALA A 245 9.28 -11.54 -16.71
N SER A 246 10.14 -11.08 -15.79
CA SER A 246 11.60 -11.09 -15.98
C SER A 246 12.27 -12.46 -15.91
N LYS A 247 11.56 -13.51 -15.45
CA LYS A 247 12.06 -14.90 -15.44
C LYS A 247 11.65 -15.70 -16.66
N VAL A 248 10.62 -15.26 -17.39
CA VAL A 248 10.15 -15.89 -18.61
C VAL A 248 11.00 -15.50 -19.82
N GLU A 249 11.76 -14.40 -19.73
CA GLU A 249 12.84 -14.06 -20.67
C GLU A 249 14.21 -14.36 -20.02
N PRO A 250 14.72 -15.61 -20.12
CA PRO A 250 15.59 -15.97 -21.24
C PRO A 250 15.46 -17.44 -21.66
N GLY A 251 14.99 -17.68 -22.88
CA GLY A 251 14.86 -19.03 -23.42
C GLY A 251 14.40 -18.99 -24.87
N GLU A 252 15.37 -18.86 -25.76
CA GLU A 252 15.24 -18.95 -27.21
C GLU A 252 14.34 -20.12 -27.63
N THR A 253 13.52 -19.86 -28.63
CA THR A 253 13.13 -20.82 -29.66
C THR A 253 14.30 -21.74 -29.99
N GLN A 254 14.13 -23.05 -29.73
CA GLN A 254 14.80 -24.10 -30.48
C GLN A 254 13.79 -24.77 -31.41
#